data_AF-A0A0S2ICW4-F1
#
_entry.id   AF-A0A0S2ICW4-F1
#
_cell.length_a   1.000
_cell.length_b   1.000
_cell.length_c   1.000
_cell.angle_alpha   90.00
_cell.angle_beta   90.00
_cell.angle_gamma   90.00
#
_symmetry.space_group_name_H-M   'P 1'
#
loop_
_entity.id
_entity.type
_entity.pdbx_description
1 polymer ?
#
loop_
_entity_poly.entity_id
_entity_poly.type
_entity_poly.pdbx_seq_one_letter_code
_entity_poly.pdbx_strand_id
1 'polypeptide(L)'
;MNSSSENRKFFFLNPGEKLPEDIVTKLKQINDSFSKHSDFSRYKREIKELFQIAHIFVTEDSKRFLGGFLEGEASLNVSAKKLTNAKFGLLIDPEFSITQHVNGISNLYLALEVFQTGRISLKNGSNATMVFKIDNRQNLQQKVVPFYETYVNRYGSPNKKARVVLFLQLLDLFNQKGHENLQVFVEKMLPIWDKMRMQKGQSNEAFPDLDTAQRYVKNFWHNKNNNLT
;
A
#
# COMPACT_ATOMS: atom_id res chain seq x y z
N MET A 1 -45.78 -4.97 11.31
CA MET A 1 -45.24 -4.06 10.29
C MET A 1 -45.40 -2.65 10.81
N ASN A 2 -44.32 -2.04 11.28
CA ASN A 2 -44.21 -0.59 11.33
C ASN A 2 -42.74 -0.25 11.09
N SER A 3 -42.54 0.43 9.98
CA SER A 3 -41.29 0.95 9.48
C SER A 3 -40.71 1.96 10.45
N SER A 4 -39.60 1.61 11.11
CA SER A 4 -38.58 2.58 11.48
C SER A 4 -37.51 2.54 10.39
N SER A 5 -37.79 3.28 9.32
CA SER A 5 -36.76 3.78 8.41
C SER A 5 -35.78 4.62 9.25
N GLU A 6 -34.77 3.97 9.81
CA GLU A 6 -33.62 4.66 10.35
C GLU A 6 -32.97 5.41 9.20
N ASN A 7 -33.19 6.72 9.20
CA ASN A 7 -32.34 7.72 8.57
C ASN A 7 -30.90 7.46 9.05
N ARG A 8 -30.18 6.54 8.40
CA ARG A 8 -28.74 6.39 8.60
C ARG A 8 -28.09 7.60 7.93
N LYS A 9 -28.06 8.69 8.70
CA LYS A 9 -27.24 9.87 8.42
C LYS A 9 -25.82 9.41 8.13
N PHE A 10 -25.17 10.12 7.20
CA PHE A 10 -23.75 10.04 6.93
C PHE A 10 -22.96 9.70 8.20
N PHE A 11 -22.22 8.60 8.17
CA PHE A 11 -21.46 8.13 9.31
C PHE A 11 -20.27 9.08 9.52
N PHE A 12 -20.44 10.08 10.38
CA PHE A 12 -19.41 11.03 10.79
C PHE A 12 -18.98 10.70 12.21
N LEU A 13 -17.68 10.48 12.40
CA LEU A 13 -17.07 10.27 13.71
C LEU A 13 -16.33 11.52 14.18
N ASN A 14 -16.52 11.87 15.45
CA ASN A 14 -15.76 12.91 16.12
C ASN A 14 -14.33 12.44 16.46
N PRO A 15 -13.40 13.36 16.74
CA PRO A 15 -12.06 13.00 17.20
C PRO A 15 -12.10 12.06 18.41
N GLY A 16 -11.35 10.96 18.33
CA GLY A 16 -11.24 9.96 19.40
C GLY A 16 -12.31 8.86 19.36
N GLU A 17 -13.40 9.03 18.63
CA GLU A 17 -14.40 7.98 18.45
C GLU A 17 -13.87 6.83 17.61
N LYS A 18 -14.28 5.60 17.98
CA LYS A 18 -13.86 4.37 17.30
C LYS A 18 -14.86 4.00 16.21
N LEU A 19 -14.35 3.34 15.17
CA LEU A 19 -15.17 2.70 14.17
C LEU A 19 -16.01 1.59 14.85
N PRO A 20 -17.34 1.57 14.66
CA PRO A 20 -18.22 0.54 15.20
C PRO A 20 -17.76 -0.87 14.83
N GLU A 21 -17.84 -1.77 15.80
CA GLU A 21 -17.32 -3.14 15.68
C GLU A 21 -18.04 -3.94 14.59
N ASP A 22 -19.32 -3.67 14.35
CA ASP A 22 -20.10 -4.26 13.26
C ASP A 22 -19.55 -3.85 11.88
N ILE A 23 -19.17 -2.58 11.70
CA ILE A 23 -18.52 -2.08 10.49
C ILE A 23 -17.15 -2.72 10.32
N VAL A 24 -16.35 -2.82 11.39
CA VAL A 24 -15.02 -3.45 11.38
C VAL A 24 -15.13 -4.92 10.97
N THR A 25 -16.05 -5.65 11.59
CA THR A 25 -16.31 -7.07 11.30
C THR A 25 -16.76 -7.25 9.86
N LYS A 26 -17.68 -6.40 9.37
CA LYS A 26 -18.18 -6.49 8.00
C LYS A 26 -17.09 -6.19 6.98
N LEU A 27 -16.26 -5.17 7.22
CA LEU A 27 -15.12 -4.86 6.36
C LEU A 27 -14.14 -6.04 6.26
N LYS A 28 -13.86 -6.71 7.37
CA LYS A 28 -13.02 -7.91 7.39
C LYS A 28 -13.62 -9.03 6.53
N GLN A 29 -14.92 -9.30 6.67
CA GLN A 29 -15.62 -10.30 5.85
C GLN A 29 -15.55 -9.98 4.34
N ILE A 30 -15.72 -8.70 3.96
CA ILE A 30 -15.61 -8.26 2.57
C ILE A 30 -14.18 -8.50 2.03
N ASN A 31 -13.15 -8.12 2.80
CA ASN A 31 -11.76 -8.32 2.41
C ASN A 31 -11.37 -9.82 2.32
N ASP A 32 -11.88 -10.65 3.23
CA ASP A 32 -11.66 -12.10 3.22
C ASP A 32 -12.33 -12.75 1.99
N SER A 33 -13.56 -12.34 1.67
CA SER A 33 -14.29 -12.77 0.48
C SER A 33 -13.55 -12.37 -0.81
N PHE A 34 -13.11 -11.12 -0.91
CA PHE A 34 -12.34 -10.65 -2.07
C PHE A 34 -11.02 -11.40 -2.22
N SER A 35 -10.34 -11.73 -1.12
CA SER A 35 -9.11 -12.51 -1.16
C SER A 35 -9.31 -13.95 -1.65
N LYS A 36 -10.49 -14.54 -1.41
CA LYS A 36 -10.84 -15.89 -1.86
C LYS A 36 -11.33 -15.95 -3.30
N HIS A 37 -12.15 -14.99 -3.71
CA HIS A 37 -12.89 -15.06 -4.98
C HIS A 37 -12.37 -14.07 -6.04
N SER A 38 -11.57 -13.07 -5.66
CA SER A 38 -11.05 -12.03 -6.55
C SER A 38 -12.12 -11.28 -7.35
N ASP A 39 -13.38 -11.27 -6.90
CA ASP A 39 -14.48 -10.52 -7.51
C ASP A 39 -14.41 -9.04 -7.11
N PHE A 40 -13.72 -8.26 -7.94
CA PHE A 40 -13.48 -6.85 -7.68
C PHE A 40 -14.74 -6.00 -7.84
N SER A 41 -15.64 -6.35 -8.77
CA SER A 41 -16.90 -5.64 -8.98
C SER A 41 -17.80 -5.74 -7.74
N ARG A 42 -17.89 -6.94 -7.17
CA ARG A 42 -18.57 -7.16 -5.89
C ARG A 42 -17.88 -6.43 -4.75
N TYR A 43 -16.55 -6.48 -4.68
CA TYR A 43 -15.78 -5.78 -3.64
C TYR A 43 -16.10 -4.27 -3.61
N LYS A 44 -16.04 -3.60 -4.76
CA LYS A 44 -16.36 -2.17 -4.85
C LYS A 44 -17.79 -1.86 -4.44
N ARG A 45 -18.76 -2.72 -4.81
CA ARG A 45 -20.15 -2.56 -4.40
C ARG A 45 -20.32 -2.69 -2.89
N GLU A 46 -19.76 -3.74 -2.29
CA GLU A 46 -19.88 -3.99 -0.85
C GLU A 46 -19.19 -2.90 0.00
N ILE A 47 -18.04 -2.38 -0.44
CA ILE A 47 -17.37 -1.24 0.23
C ILE A 47 -18.23 0.03 0.13
N LYS A 48 -18.79 0.31 -1.05
CA LYS A 48 -19.67 1.47 -1.26
C LYS A 48 -20.90 1.41 -0.36
N GLU A 49 -21.53 0.25 -0.27
CA GLU A 49 -22.70 0.01 0.57
C GLU A 49 -22.36 0.11 2.05
N LEU A 50 -21.27 -0.51 2.51
CA LEU A 50 -20.84 -0.49 3.91
C LEU A 50 -20.65 0.94 4.44
N PHE A 51 -20.00 1.78 3.66
CA PHE A 51 -19.69 3.17 4.04
C PHE A 51 -20.68 4.19 3.47
N GLN A 52 -21.77 3.74 2.82
CA GLN A 52 -22.82 4.58 2.24
C GLN A 52 -22.27 5.69 1.33
N ILE A 53 -21.27 5.33 0.51
CA ILE A 53 -20.57 6.28 -0.36
C ILE A 53 -21.46 6.64 -1.55
N ALA A 54 -21.63 7.94 -1.79
CA ALA A 54 -22.34 8.44 -2.96
C ALA A 54 -21.74 7.92 -4.27
N HIS A 55 -22.50 7.97 -5.36
CA HIS A 55 -21.96 7.58 -6.66
C HIS A 55 -20.80 8.51 -7.06
N ILE A 56 -19.64 7.93 -7.39
CA ILE A 56 -18.46 8.65 -7.86
C ILE A 56 -18.29 8.37 -9.34
N PHE A 57 -18.18 9.43 -10.14
CA PHE A 57 -17.82 9.34 -11.55
C PHE A 57 -16.34 9.63 -11.71
N VAL A 58 -15.61 8.73 -12.35
CA VAL A 58 -14.20 8.95 -12.67
C VAL A 58 -14.12 9.84 -13.90
N THR A 59 -13.79 11.12 -13.67
CA THR A 59 -13.56 12.13 -14.71
C THR A 59 -12.10 12.58 -14.70
N GLU A 60 -11.68 13.35 -15.70
CA GLU A 60 -10.34 13.94 -15.68
C GLU A 60 -10.13 14.89 -14.49
N ASP A 61 -11.15 15.65 -14.10
CA ASP A 61 -11.05 16.54 -12.94
C ASP A 61 -10.96 15.76 -11.62
N SER A 62 -11.67 14.64 -11.48
CA SER A 62 -11.51 13.78 -10.31
C SER A 62 -10.11 13.16 -10.23
N LYS A 63 -9.50 12.83 -11.38
CA LYS A 63 -8.11 12.32 -11.43
C LYS A 63 -7.10 13.41 -11.08
N ARG A 64 -7.28 14.65 -11.55
CA ARG A 64 -6.44 15.80 -11.17
C ARG A 64 -6.55 16.09 -9.67
N PHE A 65 -7.77 16.09 -9.13
CA PHE A 65 -8.01 16.20 -7.70
C PHE A 65 -7.29 15.09 -6.94
N LEU A 66 -7.45 13.83 -7.35
CA LEU A 66 -6.77 12.70 -6.73
C LEU A 66 -5.25 12.88 -6.80
N GLY A 67 -4.69 13.35 -7.92
CA GLY A 67 -3.26 13.64 -8.06
C GLY A 67 -2.74 14.61 -6.99
N GLY A 68 -3.45 15.72 -6.76
CA GLY A 68 -3.12 16.66 -5.67
C GLY A 68 -3.27 16.03 -4.28
N PHE A 69 -4.32 15.23 -4.08
CA PHE A 69 -4.53 14.50 -2.83
C PHE A 69 -3.41 13.48 -2.54
N LEU A 70 -2.91 12.77 -3.57
CA LEU A 70 -1.80 11.82 -3.41
C LEU A 70 -0.47 12.51 -3.06
N GLU A 71 -0.25 13.75 -3.52
CA GLU A 71 0.95 14.49 -3.13
C GLU A 71 1.00 14.66 -1.60
N GLY A 72 -0.13 15.00 -0.98
CA GLY A 72 -0.27 15.17 0.47
C GLY A 72 -0.36 13.87 1.27
N GLU A 73 -1.29 12.97 0.92
CA GLU A 73 -1.70 11.86 1.79
C GLU A 73 -1.07 10.50 1.44
N ALA A 74 -0.56 10.34 0.22
CA ALA A 74 -0.11 9.04 -0.25
C ALA A 74 1.38 8.78 0.01
N SER A 75 1.73 7.50 0.13
CA SER A 75 3.08 7.04 0.39
C SER A 75 3.48 5.94 -0.59
N LEU A 76 4.64 6.12 -1.22
CA LEU A 76 5.39 5.06 -1.90
C LEU A 76 6.48 4.59 -0.95
N ASN A 77 6.35 3.37 -0.45
CA ASN A 77 7.21 2.83 0.57
C ASN A 77 7.79 1.47 0.17
N VAL A 78 8.97 1.16 0.70
CA VAL A 78 9.66 -0.09 0.47
C VAL A 78 10.05 -0.64 1.82
N SER A 79 9.51 -1.80 2.17
CA SER A 79 9.81 -2.49 3.41
C SER A 79 10.76 -3.67 3.19
N ALA A 80 11.50 -4.03 4.23
CA ALA A 80 12.38 -5.19 4.25
C ALA A 80 11.92 -6.11 5.39
N LYS A 81 11.56 -7.35 5.07
CA LYS A 81 10.98 -8.32 6.01
C LYS A 81 11.82 -9.59 6.03
N LYS A 82 12.37 -9.94 7.20
CA LYS A 82 13.04 -11.23 7.39
C LYS A 82 12.04 -12.34 7.14
N LEU A 83 12.38 -13.24 6.22
CA LEU A 83 11.49 -14.29 5.77
C LEU A 83 12.33 -15.51 5.38
N THR A 84 12.26 -16.56 6.19
CA THR A 84 13.13 -17.75 6.07
C THR A 84 12.94 -18.53 4.77
N ASN A 85 11.73 -18.49 4.18
CA ASN A 85 11.46 -19.12 2.89
C ASN A 85 11.86 -18.24 1.69
N ALA A 86 12.24 -16.98 1.89
CA ALA A 86 12.78 -16.14 0.82
C ALA A 86 14.15 -16.66 0.38
N LYS A 87 14.50 -16.46 -0.89
CA LYS A 87 15.75 -16.96 -1.48
C LYS A 87 16.99 -16.59 -0.66
N PHE A 88 17.00 -15.37 -0.12
CA PHE A 88 18.08 -14.79 0.65
C PHE A 88 17.72 -14.51 2.12
N GLY A 89 16.67 -15.13 2.64
CA GLY A 89 16.19 -14.90 4.01
C GLY A 89 15.53 -13.54 4.23
N LEU A 90 15.46 -12.72 3.18
CA LEU A 90 14.95 -11.35 3.21
C LEU A 90 14.05 -11.09 2.01
N LEU A 91 12.87 -10.50 2.26
CA LEU A 91 11.95 -10.00 1.24
C LEU A 91 12.00 -8.48 1.22
N ILE A 92 12.21 -7.91 0.03
CA ILE A 92 11.93 -6.49 -0.25
C ILE A 92 10.52 -6.39 -0.80
N ASP A 93 9.71 -5.51 -0.21
CA ASP A 93 8.27 -5.43 -0.43
C ASP A 93 7.85 -3.98 -0.69
N PRO A 94 7.75 -3.58 -1.97
CA PRO A 94 7.28 -2.25 -2.37
C PRO A 94 5.76 -2.14 -2.24
N GLU A 95 5.29 -0.99 -1.76
CA GLU A 95 3.88 -0.73 -1.49
C GLU A 95 3.52 0.73 -1.82
N PHE A 96 2.32 0.91 -2.36
CA PHE A 96 1.61 2.18 -2.40
C PHE A 96 0.49 2.16 -1.37
N SER A 97 0.39 3.21 -0.55
CA SER A 97 -0.72 3.36 0.39
C SER A 97 -1.18 4.80 0.56
N ILE A 98 -2.46 4.96 0.90
CA ILE A 98 -3.10 6.23 1.27
C ILE A 98 -3.77 6.01 2.62
N THR A 99 -3.49 6.88 3.58
CA THR A 99 -4.10 6.82 4.92
C THR A 99 -5.08 7.97 5.07
N GLN A 100 -6.29 7.72 5.58
CA GLN A 100 -7.28 8.76 5.78
C GLN A 100 -8.23 8.40 6.93
N HIS A 101 -8.76 9.38 7.65
CA HIS A 101 -9.84 9.12 8.61
C HIS A 101 -11.09 8.60 7.89
N VAL A 102 -11.92 7.78 8.55
CA VAL A 102 -13.13 7.20 7.93
C VAL A 102 -14.09 8.26 7.37
N ASN A 103 -14.13 9.46 7.95
CA ASN A 103 -14.92 10.58 7.44
C ASN A 103 -14.52 10.99 6.00
N GLY A 104 -13.27 10.72 5.60
CA GLY A 104 -12.74 10.95 4.25
C GLY A 104 -12.71 9.70 3.37
N ILE A 105 -13.48 8.65 3.69
CA ILE A 105 -13.46 7.36 2.98
C ILE A 105 -13.78 7.48 1.48
N SER A 106 -14.55 8.49 1.08
CA SER A 106 -14.85 8.77 -0.33
C SER A 106 -13.59 9.00 -1.17
N ASN A 107 -12.53 9.60 -0.60
CA ASN A 107 -11.27 9.82 -1.29
C ASN A 107 -10.50 8.50 -1.50
N LEU A 108 -10.55 7.59 -0.53
CA LEU A 108 -9.97 6.25 -0.68
C LEU A 108 -10.76 5.42 -1.71
N TYR A 109 -12.09 5.57 -1.74
CA TYR A 109 -12.92 4.91 -2.73
C TYR A 109 -12.71 5.47 -4.15
N LEU A 110 -12.50 6.78 -4.28
CA LEU A 110 -12.08 7.38 -5.55
C LEU A 110 -10.77 6.77 -6.04
N ALA A 111 -9.78 6.56 -5.17
CA ALA A 111 -8.56 5.87 -5.53
C ALA A 111 -8.82 4.42 -5.98
N LEU A 112 -9.69 3.69 -5.29
CA LEU A 112 -10.11 2.33 -5.66
C LEU A 112 -10.75 2.29 -7.07
N GLU A 113 -11.59 3.27 -7.40
CA GLU A 113 -12.21 3.42 -8.73
C GLU A 113 -11.22 3.93 -9.79
N VAL A 114 -10.25 4.76 -9.46
CA VAL A 114 -9.24 5.21 -10.45
C VAL A 114 -8.26 4.08 -10.77
N PHE A 115 -7.75 3.40 -9.75
CA PHE A 115 -6.74 2.34 -9.93
C PHE A 115 -7.36 1.00 -10.30
N GLN A 116 -8.67 0.79 -10.12
CA GLN A 116 -9.34 -0.49 -10.38
C GLN A 116 -8.58 -1.70 -9.77
N THR A 117 -8.00 -1.51 -8.58
CA THR A 117 -7.28 -2.52 -7.79
C THR A 117 -7.02 -1.96 -6.39
N GLY A 118 -6.45 -2.78 -5.51
CA GLY A 118 -6.12 -2.42 -4.14
C GLY A 118 -7.19 -2.81 -3.13
N ARG A 119 -6.90 -2.55 -1.87
CA ARG A 119 -7.77 -2.91 -0.73
C ARG A 119 -7.87 -1.75 0.25
N ILE A 120 -9.04 -1.59 0.85
CA ILE A 120 -9.30 -0.69 1.97
C ILE A 120 -9.42 -1.52 3.25
N SER A 121 -8.67 -1.14 4.29
CA SER A 121 -8.68 -1.79 5.60
C SER A 121 -8.58 -0.76 6.73
N LEU A 122 -9.06 -1.11 7.92
CA LEU A 122 -8.79 -0.32 9.13
C LEU A 122 -7.29 -0.41 9.47
N LYS A 123 -6.67 0.72 9.82
CA LYS A 123 -5.28 0.75 10.27
C LYS A 123 -5.19 0.12 11.67
N ASN A 124 -4.33 -0.89 11.80
CA ASN A 124 -4.11 -1.57 13.09
C ASN A 124 -3.77 -0.55 14.20
N GLY A 125 -4.48 -0.66 15.33
CA GLY A 125 -4.29 0.21 16.48
C GLY A 125 -4.87 1.62 16.35
N SER A 126 -5.52 1.97 15.22
CA SER A 126 -6.25 3.23 15.09
C SER A 126 -7.70 3.09 15.52
N ASN A 127 -8.28 4.19 16.03
CA ASN A 127 -9.70 4.28 16.34
C ASN A 127 -10.56 4.24 15.06
N ALA A 128 -10.19 4.99 14.02
CA ALA A 128 -11.03 5.15 12.82
C ALA A 128 -10.25 5.54 11.55
N THR A 129 -8.93 5.30 11.52
CA THR A 129 -8.11 5.57 10.34
C THR A 129 -8.14 4.39 9.37
N MET A 130 -8.48 4.66 8.13
CA MET A 130 -8.52 3.71 7.03
C MET A 130 -7.25 3.80 6.19
N VAL A 131 -6.88 2.68 5.55
CA VAL A 131 -5.75 2.59 4.63
C VAL A 131 -6.23 1.98 3.32
N PHE A 132 -6.01 2.67 2.21
CA PHE A 132 -6.03 2.08 0.88
C PHE A 132 -4.63 1.61 0.53
N LYS A 133 -4.47 0.38 0.04
CA LYS A 133 -3.17 -0.24 -0.23
C LYS A 133 -3.13 -1.01 -1.55
N ILE A 134 -2.02 -0.88 -2.29
CA ILE A 134 -1.64 -1.71 -3.44
C ILE A 134 -0.20 -2.20 -3.20
N ASP A 135 0.00 -3.51 -3.13
CA ASP A 135 1.31 -4.18 -2.93
C ASP A 135 1.68 -5.15 -4.07
N ASN A 136 0.74 -5.47 -4.94
CA ASN A 136 1.03 -6.27 -6.12
C ASN A 136 1.91 -5.45 -7.10
N ARG A 137 3.13 -5.94 -7.34
CA ARG A 137 4.14 -5.26 -8.20
C ARG A 137 3.64 -4.93 -9.60
N GLN A 138 2.88 -5.84 -10.22
CA GLN A 138 2.33 -5.61 -11.56
C GLN A 138 1.33 -4.44 -11.54
N ASN A 139 0.43 -4.40 -10.54
CA ASN A 139 -0.51 -3.29 -10.38
C ASN A 139 0.19 -1.96 -10.04
N LEU A 140 1.26 -1.99 -9.24
CA LEU A 140 2.08 -0.81 -8.98
C LEU A 140 2.64 -0.24 -10.28
N GLN A 141 3.20 -1.09 -11.15
CA GLN A 141 3.80 -0.66 -12.40
C GLN A 141 2.80 -0.27 -13.48
N GLN A 142 1.68 -0.99 -13.59
CA GLN A 142 0.72 -0.77 -14.67
C GLN A 142 -0.32 0.30 -14.34
N LYS A 143 -0.51 0.63 -13.05
CA LYS A 143 -1.61 1.50 -12.62
C LYS A 143 -1.17 2.67 -11.76
N VAL A 144 -0.35 2.43 -10.73
CA VAL A 144 0.10 3.51 -9.83
C VAL A 144 1.13 4.39 -10.53
N VAL A 145 2.16 3.80 -11.11
CA VAL A 145 3.24 4.51 -11.81
C VAL A 145 2.72 5.45 -12.92
N PRO A 146 1.89 4.99 -13.89
CA PRO A 146 1.43 5.86 -14.96
C PRO A 146 0.55 7.00 -14.45
N PHE A 147 -0.20 6.77 -13.38
CA PHE A 147 -0.98 7.81 -12.72
C PHE A 147 -0.09 8.88 -12.09
N TYR A 148 1.00 8.48 -11.41
CA TYR A 148 1.97 9.42 -10.86
C TYR A 148 2.63 10.25 -11.96
N GLU A 149 3.05 9.62 -13.05
CA GLU A 149 3.66 10.33 -14.19
C GLU A 149 2.73 11.36 -14.81
N THR A 150 1.44 11.03 -14.92
CA THR A 150 0.44 11.88 -15.58
C THR A 150 -0.10 12.98 -14.66
N TYR A 151 -0.46 12.66 -13.42
CA TYR A 151 -1.26 13.53 -12.56
C TYR A 151 -0.52 14.07 -11.32
N VAL A 152 0.63 13.50 -10.94
CA VAL A 152 1.36 13.90 -9.72
C VAL A 152 2.68 14.57 -10.06
N ASN A 153 3.54 13.93 -10.86
CA ASN A 153 4.93 14.32 -11.09
C ASN A 153 5.10 15.75 -11.64
N ARG A 154 4.13 16.26 -12.40
CA ARG A 154 4.18 17.63 -12.92
C ARG A 154 4.17 18.67 -11.79
N TYR A 155 3.38 18.43 -10.75
CA TYR A 155 3.11 19.40 -9.67
C TYR A 155 3.73 18.98 -8.32
N GLY A 156 4.24 17.75 -8.22
CA GLY A 156 4.83 17.22 -6.99
C GLY A 156 6.14 17.91 -6.60
N SER A 157 6.47 17.83 -5.32
CA SER A 157 7.72 18.34 -4.76
C SER A 157 8.94 17.56 -5.30
N PRO A 158 10.14 18.18 -5.35
CA PRO A 158 11.37 17.49 -5.77
C PRO A 158 11.63 16.18 -5.01
N ASN A 159 11.34 16.17 -3.70
CA ASN A 159 11.48 14.99 -2.85
C ASN A 159 10.53 13.86 -3.27
N LYS A 160 9.27 14.17 -3.61
CA LYS A 160 8.32 13.15 -4.07
C LYS A 160 8.71 12.60 -5.45
N LYS A 161 9.13 13.46 -6.37
CA LYS A 161 9.64 13.05 -7.69
C LYS A 161 10.84 12.10 -7.55
N ALA A 162 11.80 12.43 -6.70
CA ALA A 162 12.95 11.56 -6.42
C ALA A 162 12.53 10.19 -5.85
N ARG A 163 11.52 10.16 -4.96
CA ARG A 163 10.95 8.91 -4.45
C ARG A 163 10.31 8.07 -5.54
N VAL A 164 9.54 8.67 -6.44
CA VAL A 164 8.94 7.97 -7.59
C VAL A 164 10.02 7.34 -8.46
N VAL A 165 11.11 8.06 -8.75
CA VAL A 165 12.24 7.55 -9.55
C VAL A 165 12.89 6.32 -8.89
N LEU A 166 13.17 6.38 -7.58
CA LEU A 166 13.73 5.24 -6.85
C LEU A 166 12.77 4.03 -6.85
N PHE A 167 11.48 4.30 -6.68
CA PHE A 167 10.45 3.25 -6.69
C PHE A 167 10.37 2.56 -8.06
N LEU A 168 10.42 3.33 -9.15
CA LEU A 168 10.46 2.82 -10.52
C LEU A 168 11.68 1.93 -10.77
N GLN A 169 12.87 2.41 -10.39
CA GLN A 169 14.10 1.65 -10.49
C GLN A 169 14.00 0.31 -9.75
N LEU A 170 13.36 0.28 -8.58
CA LEU A 170 13.15 -0.96 -7.84
C LEU A 170 12.20 -1.91 -8.56
N LEU A 171 11.08 -1.41 -9.11
CA LEU A 171 10.13 -2.23 -9.86
C LEU A 171 10.76 -2.82 -11.13
N ASP A 172 11.61 -2.07 -11.82
CA ASP A 172 12.34 -2.56 -12.99
C ASP A 172 13.35 -3.65 -12.62
N LEU A 173 14.04 -3.52 -11.48
CA LEU A 173 14.88 -4.60 -10.94
C LEU A 173 14.08 -5.85 -10.61
N PHE A 174 12.82 -5.71 -10.14
CA PHE A 174 11.94 -6.86 -9.95
C PHE A 174 11.60 -7.54 -11.28
N ASN A 175 11.28 -6.78 -12.33
CA ASN A 175 10.96 -7.33 -13.67
C ASN A 175 12.15 -8.08 -14.29
N GLN A 176 13.35 -7.58 -14.06
CA GLN A 176 14.60 -8.20 -14.50
C GLN A 176 15.02 -9.40 -13.63
N LYS A 177 14.15 -9.85 -12.71
CA LYS A 177 14.44 -10.91 -11.71
C LYS A 177 15.69 -10.62 -10.87
N GLY A 178 16.02 -9.35 -10.63
CA GLY A 178 17.15 -8.94 -9.81
C GLY A 178 17.08 -9.47 -8.38
N HIS A 179 15.87 -9.68 -7.86
CA HIS A 179 15.62 -10.31 -6.56
C HIS A 179 15.98 -11.80 -6.48
N GLU A 180 16.27 -12.44 -7.61
CA GLU A 180 16.78 -13.80 -7.66
C GLU A 180 18.31 -13.86 -7.77
N ASN A 181 18.98 -12.73 -8.00
CA ASN A 181 20.43 -12.64 -8.11
C ASN A 181 21.01 -11.98 -6.86
N LEU A 182 21.91 -12.68 -6.16
CA LEU A 182 22.46 -12.21 -4.88
C LEU A 182 23.15 -10.85 -5.01
N GLN A 183 23.99 -10.69 -6.03
CA GLN A 183 24.75 -9.47 -6.25
C GLN A 183 23.81 -8.30 -6.54
N VAL A 184 22.86 -8.47 -7.45
CA VAL A 184 21.86 -7.44 -7.78
C VAL A 184 21.02 -7.07 -6.55
N PHE A 185 20.58 -8.05 -5.78
CA PHE A 185 19.80 -7.81 -4.57
C PHE A 185 20.57 -6.98 -3.54
N VAL A 186 21.82 -7.37 -3.26
CA VAL A 186 22.69 -6.72 -2.27
C VAL A 186 23.16 -5.33 -2.72
N GLU A 187 23.59 -5.20 -3.97
CA GLU A 187 24.29 -4.00 -4.46
C GLU A 187 23.36 -2.98 -5.11
N LYS A 188 22.14 -3.36 -5.49
CA LYS A 188 21.17 -2.46 -6.14
C LYS A 188 19.88 -2.32 -5.36
N MET A 189 19.23 -3.44 -4.99
CA MET A 189 17.90 -3.39 -4.37
C MET A 189 17.95 -2.90 -2.92
N LEU A 190 18.87 -3.41 -2.09
CA LEU A 190 19.02 -2.96 -0.70
C LEU A 190 19.39 -1.47 -0.58
N PRO A 191 20.30 -0.91 -1.42
CA PRO A 191 20.54 0.53 -1.42
C PRO A 191 19.29 1.37 -1.74
N ILE A 192 18.42 0.92 -2.65
CA ILE A 192 17.16 1.62 -2.93
C ILE A 192 16.25 1.58 -1.70
N TRP A 193 16.09 0.41 -1.09
CA TRP A 193 15.34 0.28 0.16
C TRP A 193 15.87 1.24 1.23
N ASP A 194 17.18 1.27 1.49
CA ASP A 194 17.76 2.12 2.53
C ASP A 194 17.55 3.62 2.26
N LYS A 195 17.66 4.06 1.00
CA LYS A 195 17.38 5.44 0.57
C LYS A 195 15.91 5.82 0.71
N MET A 196 15.00 4.86 0.55
CA MET A 196 13.55 5.12 0.64
C MET A 196 13.01 5.11 2.08
N ARG A 197 13.75 4.56 3.04
CA ARG A 197 13.38 4.57 4.48
C ARG A 197 13.22 5.99 5.00
N MET A 198 12.09 6.26 5.64
CA MET A 198 11.86 7.52 6.37
C MET A 198 12.05 7.39 7.89
N GLN A 199 11.84 6.19 8.43
CA GLN A 199 11.92 5.93 9.86
C GLN A 199 13.15 5.05 10.11
N LYS A 200 14.29 5.68 10.40
CA LYS A 200 15.54 5.01 10.82
C LYS A 200 15.66 5.10 12.34
N GLY A 201 16.07 4.02 13.01
CA GLY A 201 16.26 3.96 14.46
C GLY A 201 14.98 3.67 15.26
N GLN A 202 13.95 3.10 14.62
CA GLN A 202 12.77 2.64 15.34
C GLN A 202 13.02 1.27 15.97
N SER A 203 12.45 1.02 17.16
CA SER A 203 12.64 -0.25 17.89
C SER A 203 12.14 -1.49 17.13
N ASN A 204 11.24 -1.30 16.17
CA ASN A 204 10.64 -2.35 15.35
C ASN A 204 11.26 -2.49 13.95
N GLU A 205 12.39 -1.83 13.68
CA GLU A 205 13.03 -1.93 12.37
C GLU A 205 13.70 -3.31 12.17
N ALA A 206 13.56 -3.87 10.96
CA ALA A 206 14.13 -5.18 10.66
C ALA A 206 15.67 -5.16 10.68
N PHE A 207 16.25 -4.02 10.30
CA PHE A 207 17.68 -3.76 10.23
C PHE A 207 17.97 -2.29 10.56
N PRO A 208 19.03 -2.00 11.33
CA PRO A 208 19.41 -0.63 11.65
C PRO A 208 19.90 0.12 10.41
N ASP A 209 20.75 -0.52 9.61
CA ASP A 209 21.42 0.10 8.46
C ASP A 209 21.55 -0.87 7.28
N LEU A 210 22.04 -0.32 6.16
CA LEU A 210 22.28 -1.04 4.91
C LEU A 210 23.30 -2.17 5.09
N ASP A 211 24.41 -1.92 5.79
CA ASP A 211 25.48 -2.90 5.96
C ASP A 211 25.00 -4.14 6.71
N THR A 212 24.20 -3.95 7.77
CA THR A 212 23.60 -5.05 8.54
C THR A 212 22.63 -5.87 7.69
N ALA A 213 21.83 -5.24 6.84
CA ALA A 213 20.95 -5.94 5.91
C ALA A 213 21.74 -6.73 4.84
N GLN A 214 22.81 -6.14 4.29
CA GLN A 214 23.68 -6.78 3.30
C GLN A 214 24.44 -7.98 3.90
N ARG A 215 25.01 -7.83 5.10
CA ARG A 215 25.67 -8.93 5.82
C ARG A 215 24.70 -10.07 6.12
N TYR A 216 23.49 -9.76 6.58
CA TYR A 216 22.46 -10.77 6.85
C TYR A 216 22.16 -11.61 5.61
N VAL A 217 21.92 -10.97 4.47
CA VAL A 217 21.63 -11.64 3.19
C VAL A 217 22.79 -12.55 2.75
N LYS A 218 24.03 -12.05 2.81
CA LYS A 218 25.22 -12.84 2.44
C LYS A 218 25.38 -14.05 3.34
N ASN A 219 25.28 -13.86 4.65
CA ASN A 219 25.41 -14.95 5.64
C ASN A 219 24.31 -16.00 5.46
N PHE A 220 23.07 -15.58 5.24
CA PHE A 220 21.95 -16.49 4.99
C PHE A 220 22.19 -17.34 3.75
N TRP A 221 22.65 -16.72 2.65
CA TRP A 221 22.96 -17.42 1.41
C TRP A 221 24.10 -18.44 1.59
N HIS A 222 25.20 -18.07 2.25
CA HIS A 222 26.30 -18.99 2.52
C HIS A 222 25.88 -20.17 3.39
N ASN A 223 25.16 -19.93 4.48
CA ASN A 223 24.69 -20.99 5.38
C ASN A 223 23.74 -21.96 4.65
N LYS A 224 22.86 -21.45 3.78
CA LYS A 224 21.94 -22.27 3.00
C LYS A 224 22.67 -23.21 2.04
N ASN A 225 23.76 -22.74 1.42
CA ASN A 225 24.53 -23.55 0.47
C ASN A 225 25.47 -24.55 1.16
N ASN A 226 26.01 -24.21 2.33
CA ASN A 226 26.87 -25.12 3.10
C ASN A 226 26.08 -26.26 3.78
N ASN A 227 24.78 -26.09 4.03
CA ASN A 227 23.91 -27.14 4.58
C ASN A 227 23.34 -28.09 3.50
N LEU A 228 23.66 -27.86 2.22
CA LEU A 228 23.24 -28.68 1.08
C LEU A 228 24.38 -29.58 0.56
N THR A 229 25.56 -29.51 1.17
CA THR A 229 26.74 -30.36 0.97
C THR A 229 26.94 -31.27 2.15
#